data_AF-A0A1Y3NJ78-F1
#
_entry.id   AF-A0A1Y3NJ78-F1
#
_cell.length_a   1.000
_cell.length_b   1.000
_cell.length_c   1.000
_cell.angle_alpha   90.00
_cell.angle_beta   90.00
_cell.angle_gamma   90.00
#
_symmetry.space_group_name_H-M   'P 1'
#
loop_
_entity.id
_entity.type
_entity.pdbx_description
1 polymer ?
#
loop_
_entity_poly.entity_id
_entity_poly.type
_entity_poly.pdbx_seq_one_letter_code
_entity_poly.pdbx_strand_id
1 'polypeptide(L)'
;MYIYILLLYSIVYVNGTLVKNKDEFLDLVSRDKDTLEILIDSDITLDDNCNITHTINKLSITGSSEDKSILRFSNPLHQLFFGNGIKEIEIQNISIIGNLFFSNNHQIIINFVSLYGKLDTDFNNNDYNNLKISNLTYNPNTFTTTKYCINLNGNTEIIHSKFQGNSQCTDRIIRFNGSNKYKLNIDNVYLNGNFITSGLFIENGLNVNVNNSIFENIYSRKNENNEGGSSINIMNSYTKVTNSIFRNSYSQMGGGVFYLNNINDFLAENIEVYNSTAITSGSMAYITSDKQDSLAKFKNITQIHSEETRGIQYGAKVQIKNYYAENLVNMDGSGCAFEIKDNSSIEIL
;
A
#
# COMPACT_ATOMS: atom_id res chain seq x y z
N MET A 1 -4.23 36.12 -28.33
CA MET A 1 -4.38 34.68 -28.05
C MET A 1 -4.13 34.43 -26.56
N TYR A 2 -5.10 34.73 -25.69
CA TYR A 2 -4.98 34.56 -24.23
C TYR A 2 -6.33 34.20 -23.56
N ILE A 3 -7.44 34.79 -24.04
CA ILE A 3 -8.81 34.52 -23.56
C ILE A 3 -9.16 33.01 -23.60
N TYR A 4 -8.68 32.28 -24.61
CA TYR A 4 -8.89 30.82 -24.73
C TYR A 4 -8.19 29.98 -23.64
N ILE A 5 -7.15 30.51 -22.97
CA ILE A 5 -6.46 29.81 -21.88
C ILE A 5 -7.22 29.98 -20.56
N LEU A 6 -7.84 31.14 -20.35
CA LEU A 6 -8.72 31.40 -19.19
C LEU A 6 -10.01 30.56 -19.24
N LEU A 7 -10.58 30.33 -20.43
CA LEU A 7 -11.78 29.51 -20.62
C LEU A 7 -11.57 28.00 -20.36
N LEU A 8 -10.33 27.52 -20.28
CA LEU A 8 -10.02 26.15 -19.85
C LEU A 8 -10.03 25.97 -18.32
N TYR A 9 -9.98 27.06 -17.54
CA TYR A 9 -10.10 27.01 -16.08
C TYR A 9 -11.55 27.06 -15.59
N SER A 10 -12.51 27.46 -16.44
CA SER A 10 -13.95 27.40 -16.14
C SER A 10 -14.53 26.01 -16.35
N ILE A 11 -13.98 24.99 -15.68
CA ILE A 11 -14.56 23.64 -15.62
C ILE A 11 -15.77 23.65 -14.67
N VAL A 12 -16.89 24.14 -15.17
CA VAL A 12 -18.25 23.56 -15.02
C VAL A 12 -18.56 22.87 -13.68
N TYR A 13 -18.35 23.54 -12.55
CA TYR A 13 -18.91 23.15 -11.23
C TYR A 13 -20.44 23.41 -11.20
N VAL A 14 -21.22 22.64 -11.96
CA VAL A 14 -22.64 22.97 -12.23
C VAL A 14 -23.62 22.41 -11.18
N ASN A 15 -23.30 21.30 -10.50
CA ASN A 15 -24.20 20.70 -9.47
C ASN A 15 -23.62 20.67 -8.05
N GLY A 16 -22.31 20.94 -7.89
CA GLY A 16 -21.63 20.90 -6.59
C GLY A 16 -22.08 21.99 -5.61
N THR A 17 -22.34 21.59 -4.37
CA THR A 17 -22.67 22.51 -3.28
C THR A 17 -21.39 22.95 -2.57
N LEU A 18 -21.08 24.24 -2.57
CA LEU A 18 -19.94 24.81 -1.84
C LEU A 18 -20.21 24.83 -0.33
N VAL A 19 -19.27 24.25 0.42
CA VAL A 19 -19.28 24.13 1.88
C VAL A 19 -18.08 24.87 2.48
N LYS A 20 -18.33 25.64 3.54
CA LYS A 20 -17.36 26.55 4.18
C LYS A 20 -17.16 26.30 5.68
N ASN A 21 -17.92 25.39 6.28
CA ASN A 21 -17.87 25.10 7.71
C ASN A 21 -18.43 23.71 8.03
N LYS A 22 -18.26 23.30 9.29
CA LYS A 22 -18.75 22.03 9.86
C LYS A 22 -20.25 21.82 9.65
N ASP A 23 -21.06 22.83 9.95
CA ASP A 23 -22.51 22.67 10.01
C ASP A 23 -23.12 22.51 8.61
N GLU A 24 -22.63 23.29 7.63
CA GLU A 24 -22.93 23.10 6.20
C GLU A 24 -22.50 21.70 5.70
N PHE A 25 -21.35 21.18 6.14
CA PHE A 25 -20.89 19.84 5.77
C PHE A 25 -21.83 18.75 6.32
N LEU A 26 -22.12 18.81 7.63
CA LEU A 26 -22.92 17.82 8.35
C LEU A 26 -24.39 17.82 7.90
N ASP A 27 -24.98 18.99 7.68
CA ASP A 27 -26.30 19.13 7.05
C ASP A 27 -26.29 18.47 5.66
N LEU A 28 -25.32 18.81 4.80
CA LEU A 28 -25.27 18.31 3.44
C LEU A 28 -25.10 16.77 3.35
N VAL A 29 -24.31 16.14 4.23
CA VAL A 29 -24.17 14.66 4.31
C VAL A 29 -25.26 13.97 5.11
N SER A 30 -26.24 14.70 5.64
CA SER A 30 -27.42 14.13 6.33
C SER A 30 -28.63 13.95 5.40
N ARG A 31 -28.59 14.50 4.18
CA ARG A 31 -29.75 14.60 3.27
C ARG A 31 -29.78 13.46 2.25
N ASP A 32 -30.88 12.70 2.26
CA ASP A 32 -31.18 11.70 1.21
C ASP A 32 -31.15 12.33 -0.19
N LYS A 33 -30.15 11.93 -0.99
CA LYS A 33 -29.95 12.35 -2.37
C LYS A 33 -29.38 11.20 -3.18
N ASP A 34 -29.83 11.06 -4.42
CA ASP A 34 -29.32 10.04 -5.34
C ASP A 34 -27.85 10.31 -5.73
N THR A 35 -27.50 11.58 -5.95
CA THR A 35 -26.12 12.05 -6.16
C THR A 35 -25.84 13.25 -5.27
N LEU A 36 -24.65 13.26 -4.64
CA LEU A 36 -24.21 14.28 -3.70
C LEU A 36 -22.82 14.79 -4.08
N GLU A 37 -22.75 16.02 -4.59
CA GLU A 37 -21.50 16.70 -4.93
C GLU A 37 -21.20 17.79 -3.89
N ILE A 38 -20.09 17.63 -3.16
CA ILE A 38 -19.62 18.51 -2.09
C ILE A 38 -18.34 19.19 -2.55
N LEU A 39 -18.32 20.52 -2.54
CA LEU A 39 -17.15 21.33 -2.89
C LEU A 39 -16.60 21.98 -1.62
N ILE A 40 -15.30 21.82 -1.36
CA ILE A 40 -14.62 22.40 -0.19
C ILE A 40 -13.53 23.36 -0.67
N ASP A 41 -13.58 24.62 -0.25
CA ASP A 41 -12.53 25.63 -0.49
C ASP A 41 -12.17 26.33 0.83
N SER A 42 -12.03 25.54 1.89
CA SER A 42 -11.80 26.00 3.26
C SER A 42 -11.24 24.88 4.15
N ASP A 43 -10.81 25.25 5.35
CA ASP A 43 -10.43 24.34 6.43
C ASP A 43 -11.64 24.04 7.33
N ILE A 44 -12.16 22.81 7.23
CA ILE A 44 -13.34 22.33 7.95
C ILE A 44 -12.88 21.39 9.05
N THR A 45 -13.15 21.78 10.30
CA THR A 45 -12.93 20.93 11.48
C THR A 45 -14.22 20.22 11.89
N LEU A 46 -14.18 18.89 11.92
CA LEU A 46 -15.24 18.04 12.47
C LEU A 46 -14.86 17.58 13.88
N ASP A 47 -15.78 17.67 14.84
CA ASP A 47 -15.48 17.28 16.22
C ASP A 47 -15.65 15.77 16.49
N ASP A 48 -16.59 15.15 15.79
CA ASP A 48 -17.02 13.76 16.00
C ASP A 48 -16.85 12.93 14.71
N ASN A 49 -17.02 11.61 14.82
CA ASN A 49 -17.08 10.72 13.65
C ASN A 49 -18.20 11.15 12.69
N CYS A 50 -17.89 11.19 11.39
CA CYS A 50 -18.87 11.50 10.36
C CYS A 50 -19.29 10.20 9.64
N ASN A 51 -20.47 9.70 9.97
CA ASN A 51 -21.00 8.43 9.45
C ASN A 51 -22.04 8.69 8.35
N ILE A 52 -21.68 8.44 7.10
CA ILE A 52 -22.58 8.61 5.95
C ILE A 52 -23.12 7.23 5.57
N THR A 53 -24.33 6.91 6.01
CA THR A 53 -24.89 5.54 5.97
C THR A 53 -26.19 5.40 5.17
N HIS A 54 -26.78 6.51 4.71
CA HIS A 54 -27.99 6.51 3.90
C HIS A 54 -27.68 6.13 2.44
N THR A 55 -28.72 5.94 1.62
CA THR A 55 -28.57 5.46 0.24
C THR A 55 -28.16 6.59 -0.70
N ILE A 56 -26.99 6.47 -1.34
CA ILE A 56 -26.48 7.40 -2.36
C ILE A 56 -25.93 6.57 -3.53
N ASN A 57 -26.29 6.88 -4.78
CA ASN A 57 -25.64 6.26 -5.93
C ASN A 57 -24.20 6.79 -6.06
N LYS A 58 -24.00 8.11 -6.03
CA LYS A 58 -22.66 8.72 -6.07
C LYS A 58 -22.47 9.86 -5.06
N LEU A 59 -21.40 9.78 -4.27
CA LEU A 59 -20.88 10.85 -3.42
C LEU A 59 -19.54 11.36 -3.97
N SER A 60 -19.41 12.67 -4.16
CA SER A 60 -18.15 13.33 -4.49
C SER A 60 -17.80 14.40 -3.44
N ILE A 61 -16.55 14.38 -2.96
CA ILE A 61 -15.96 15.38 -2.07
C ILE A 61 -14.74 15.94 -2.79
N THR A 62 -14.88 17.13 -3.38
CA THR A 62 -13.85 17.74 -4.23
C THR A 62 -13.36 19.06 -3.62
N GLY A 63 -12.05 19.15 -3.41
CA GLY A 63 -11.37 20.39 -3.02
C GLY A 63 -10.97 21.26 -4.21
N SER A 64 -10.50 22.47 -3.91
CA SER A 64 -9.81 23.35 -4.87
C SER A 64 -8.32 23.04 -4.97
N SER A 65 -7.72 22.57 -3.87
CA SER A 65 -6.29 22.19 -3.74
C SER A 65 -6.01 21.62 -2.35
N GLU A 66 -5.06 20.69 -2.25
CA GLU A 66 -4.69 20.02 -0.99
C GLU A 66 -4.28 21.01 0.13
N ASP A 67 -3.68 22.15 -0.21
CA ASP A 67 -3.22 23.17 0.76
C ASP A 67 -4.34 24.08 1.30
N LYS A 68 -5.49 24.16 0.62
CA LYS A 68 -6.62 25.06 0.99
C LYS A 68 -7.85 24.31 1.46
N SER A 69 -8.11 23.18 0.83
CA SER A 69 -9.25 22.33 1.10
C SER A 69 -8.81 21.29 2.10
N ILE A 70 -9.19 21.48 3.36
CA ILE A 70 -8.76 20.62 4.45
C ILE A 70 -10.01 20.12 5.17
N LEU A 71 -10.16 18.80 5.29
CA LEU A 71 -11.15 18.17 6.16
C LEU A 71 -10.40 17.52 7.32
N ARG A 72 -10.39 18.18 8.49
CA ARG A 72 -9.70 17.71 9.69
C ARG A 72 -10.69 17.29 10.77
N PHE A 73 -10.32 16.30 11.58
CA PHE A 73 -11.02 15.97 12.81
C PHE A 73 -10.28 16.57 14.00
N SER A 74 -10.99 17.19 14.96
CA SER A 74 -10.35 17.79 16.15
C SER A 74 -9.73 16.73 17.07
N ASN A 75 -10.35 15.55 17.14
CA ASN A 75 -9.71 14.31 17.56
C ASN A 75 -9.33 13.48 16.30
N PRO A 76 -8.04 13.31 15.94
CA PRO A 76 -7.64 12.60 14.73
C PRO A 76 -7.75 11.07 14.84
N LEU A 77 -8.35 10.56 15.91
CA LEU A 77 -8.83 9.18 16.00
C LEU A 77 -10.23 9.01 15.37
N HIS A 78 -10.96 10.11 15.16
CA HIS A 78 -12.25 10.09 14.48
C HIS A 78 -12.09 9.86 12.97
N GLN A 79 -13.18 9.41 12.34
CA GLN A 79 -13.19 8.95 10.97
C GLN A 79 -14.35 9.51 10.14
N LEU A 80 -14.12 9.58 8.82
CA LEU A 80 -15.16 9.65 7.81
C LEU A 80 -15.50 8.22 7.39
N PHE A 81 -16.68 7.75 7.79
CA PHE A 81 -17.17 6.41 7.54
C PHE A 81 -18.20 6.43 6.41
N PHE A 82 -17.91 5.68 5.34
CA PHE A 82 -18.81 5.48 4.22
C PHE A 82 -19.49 4.11 4.33
N GLY A 83 -20.79 4.11 4.62
CA GLY A 83 -21.59 2.90 4.74
C GLY A 83 -21.92 2.27 3.39
N ASN A 84 -22.43 1.04 3.43
CA ASN A 84 -22.80 0.24 2.26
C ASN A 84 -24.01 0.77 1.47
N GLY A 85 -24.71 1.80 1.98
CA GLY A 85 -25.72 2.55 1.22
C GLY A 85 -25.13 3.38 0.07
N ILE A 86 -23.82 3.65 0.08
CA ILE A 86 -23.14 4.45 -0.95
C ILE A 86 -22.46 3.52 -1.97
N LYS A 87 -22.81 3.64 -3.26
CA LYS A 87 -22.22 2.80 -4.32
C LYS A 87 -20.89 3.36 -4.82
N GLU A 88 -20.88 4.61 -5.26
CA GLU A 88 -19.72 5.29 -5.83
C GLU A 88 -19.24 6.42 -4.92
N ILE A 89 -17.93 6.51 -4.67
CA ILE A 89 -17.31 7.54 -3.85
C ILE A 89 -16.11 8.13 -4.60
N GLU A 90 -16.02 9.45 -4.62
CA GLU A 90 -14.96 10.21 -5.26
C GLU A 90 -14.42 11.27 -4.28
N ILE A 91 -13.12 11.23 -3.98
CA ILE A 91 -12.44 12.16 -3.06
C ILE A 91 -11.25 12.78 -3.80
N GLN A 92 -11.26 14.09 -4.01
CA GLN A 92 -10.27 14.75 -4.88
C GLN A 92 -9.75 16.11 -4.37
N ASN A 93 -8.50 16.42 -4.72
CA ASN A 93 -7.86 17.74 -4.53
C ASN A 93 -7.94 18.29 -3.08
N ILE A 94 -7.81 17.43 -2.07
CA ILE A 94 -8.14 17.75 -0.67
C ILE A 94 -7.17 17.10 0.32
N SER A 95 -6.81 17.81 1.39
CA SER A 95 -6.13 17.22 2.56
C SER A 95 -7.14 16.66 3.54
N ILE A 96 -6.89 15.46 4.08
CA ILE A 96 -7.72 14.83 5.11
C ILE A 96 -6.85 14.50 6.33
N ILE A 97 -7.24 15.01 7.50
CA ILE A 97 -6.52 14.82 8.77
C ILE A 97 -7.44 14.08 9.74
N GLY A 98 -7.31 12.76 9.79
CA GLY A 98 -8.25 11.82 10.38
C GLY A 98 -8.45 10.60 9.49
N ASN A 99 -9.25 9.64 9.92
CA ASN A 99 -9.29 8.31 9.32
C ASN A 99 -10.36 8.19 8.21
N LEU A 100 -10.13 7.33 7.22
CA LEU A 100 -11.10 6.97 6.18
C LEU A 100 -11.48 5.50 6.31
N PHE A 101 -12.79 5.20 6.34
CA PHE A 101 -13.30 3.83 6.36
C PHE A 101 -14.38 3.62 5.29
N PHE A 102 -14.21 2.59 4.47
CA PHE A 102 -15.12 2.24 3.37
C PHE A 102 -15.76 0.87 3.59
N SER A 103 -17.10 0.79 3.67
CA SER A 103 -17.83 -0.48 3.83
C SER A 103 -18.61 -0.87 2.57
N ASN A 104 -18.17 -1.92 1.90
CA ASN A 104 -18.83 -2.63 0.80
C ASN A 104 -19.22 -1.78 -0.44
N ASN A 105 -18.68 -0.55 -0.54
CA ASN A 105 -18.89 0.38 -1.66
C ASN A 105 -18.35 -0.19 -2.99
N HIS A 106 -19.06 0.05 -4.09
CA HIS A 106 -18.75 -0.57 -5.39
C HIS A 106 -17.52 0.05 -6.05
N GLN A 107 -17.39 1.37 -6.02
CA GLN A 107 -16.30 2.08 -6.66
C GLN A 107 -15.84 3.24 -5.78
N ILE A 108 -14.54 3.31 -5.51
CA ILE A 108 -13.90 4.38 -4.73
C ILE A 108 -12.76 4.95 -5.56
N ILE A 109 -12.74 6.28 -5.71
CA ILE A 109 -11.66 7.03 -6.37
C ILE A 109 -11.09 8.03 -5.36
N ILE A 110 -9.79 7.91 -5.06
CA ILE A 110 -9.03 8.85 -4.24
C ILE A 110 -7.94 9.44 -5.16
N ASN A 111 -8.03 10.73 -5.49
CA ASN A 111 -7.13 11.34 -6.50
C ASN A 111 -6.64 12.76 -6.12
N PHE A 112 -5.31 12.97 -6.05
CA PHE A 112 -4.69 14.20 -5.52
C PHE A 112 -5.18 14.49 -4.09
N VAL A 113 -4.79 13.62 -3.15
CA VAL A 113 -5.22 13.67 -1.76
C VAL A 113 -4.01 13.56 -0.85
N SER A 114 -3.98 14.38 0.19
CA SER A 114 -2.98 14.31 1.25
C SER A 114 -3.62 13.76 2.53
N LEU A 115 -3.34 12.50 2.86
CA LEU A 115 -3.98 11.79 3.96
C LEU A 115 -3.04 11.67 5.17
N TYR A 116 -3.50 12.21 6.30
CA TYR A 116 -2.87 12.13 7.62
C TYR A 116 -3.77 11.34 8.56
N GLY A 117 -3.75 10.00 8.42
CA GLY A 117 -4.82 9.15 8.95
C GLY A 117 -4.57 7.66 8.73
N LYS A 118 -5.57 6.85 9.03
CA LYS A 118 -5.69 5.45 8.61
C LYS A 118 -6.58 5.35 7.36
N LEU A 119 -6.35 4.37 6.50
CA LEU A 119 -7.21 4.05 5.35
C LEU A 119 -7.64 2.57 5.42
N ASP A 120 -8.91 2.33 5.71
CA ASP A 120 -9.50 0.99 5.83
C ASP A 120 -10.58 0.73 4.78
N THR A 121 -10.62 -0.52 4.30
CA THR A 121 -11.76 -1.06 3.55
C THR A 121 -12.28 -2.35 4.18
N ASP A 122 -13.60 -2.53 4.22
CA ASP A 122 -14.27 -3.81 4.47
C ASP A 122 -15.18 -4.15 3.28
N PHE A 123 -14.78 -5.15 2.48
CA PHE A 123 -15.51 -5.63 1.30
C PHE A 123 -15.83 -7.13 1.41
N ASN A 124 -16.26 -7.58 2.60
CA ASN A 124 -16.57 -8.98 2.85
C ASN A 124 -17.83 -9.50 2.09
N ASN A 125 -18.74 -8.62 1.66
CA ASN A 125 -20.09 -9.01 1.20
C ASN A 125 -20.40 -8.73 -0.29
N ASN A 126 -19.42 -8.37 -1.12
CA ASN A 126 -19.65 -7.93 -2.50
C ASN A 126 -18.52 -8.43 -3.43
N ASP A 127 -18.82 -8.60 -4.73
CA ASP A 127 -17.90 -9.13 -5.74
C ASP A 127 -17.23 -8.04 -6.59
N TYR A 128 -17.82 -6.83 -6.60
CA TYR A 128 -17.52 -5.78 -7.58
C TYR A 128 -16.86 -4.54 -6.98
N ASN A 129 -16.24 -4.66 -5.80
CA ASN A 129 -15.53 -3.55 -5.15
C ASN A 129 -14.24 -3.21 -5.91
N ASN A 130 -14.12 -1.96 -6.35
CA ASN A 130 -12.95 -1.41 -7.01
C ASN A 130 -12.46 -0.15 -6.26
N LEU A 131 -11.19 -0.12 -5.90
CA LEU A 131 -10.53 1.00 -5.23
C LEU A 131 -9.40 1.53 -6.13
N LYS A 132 -9.50 2.77 -6.59
CA LYS A 132 -8.44 3.48 -7.32
C LYS A 132 -7.87 4.59 -6.45
N ILE A 133 -6.57 4.54 -6.24
CA ILE A 133 -5.77 5.56 -5.54
C ILE A 133 -4.76 6.11 -6.55
N SER A 134 -4.78 7.42 -6.79
CA SER A 134 -3.79 8.09 -7.65
C SER A 134 -3.31 9.40 -7.07
N ASN A 135 -2.01 9.68 -7.16
CA ASN A 135 -1.42 10.91 -6.64
C ASN A 135 -1.71 11.14 -5.13
N LEU A 136 -1.78 10.05 -4.34
CA LEU A 136 -1.94 10.12 -2.89
C LEU A 136 -0.60 10.45 -2.22
N THR A 137 -0.58 11.45 -1.35
CA THR A 137 0.51 11.67 -0.39
C THR A 137 0.06 11.17 0.98
N TYR A 138 0.60 10.04 1.41
CA TYR A 138 0.20 9.38 2.65
C TYR A 138 1.23 9.57 3.78
N ASN A 139 0.75 10.03 4.92
CA ASN A 139 1.49 10.10 6.18
C ASN A 139 0.68 9.42 7.30
N PRO A 140 1.27 8.58 8.17
CA PRO A 140 0.54 7.98 9.27
C PRO A 140 0.27 9.00 10.36
N ASN A 141 -0.96 9.03 10.87
CA ASN A 141 -1.34 9.90 11.97
C ASN A 141 -0.50 9.62 13.23
N THR A 142 -0.14 10.64 14.00
CA THR A 142 0.85 10.56 15.09
C THR A 142 0.30 10.09 16.44
N PHE A 143 -1.00 9.84 16.57
CA PHE A 143 -1.69 9.70 17.87
C PHE A 143 -2.12 8.26 18.26
N THR A 144 -2.08 7.28 17.34
CA THR A 144 -2.42 5.87 17.66
C THR A 144 -1.57 4.86 16.92
N THR A 145 -0.97 3.94 17.68
CA THR A 145 -0.32 2.75 17.15
C THR A 145 -1.32 1.81 16.48
N THR A 146 -1.11 1.49 15.21
CA THR A 146 -1.81 0.44 14.45
C THR A 146 -0.82 -0.62 13.97
N LYS A 147 -1.26 -1.85 13.71
CA LYS A 147 -0.43 -2.84 12.98
C LYS A 147 -0.25 -2.39 11.53
N TYR A 148 -1.36 -2.06 10.87
CA TYR A 148 -1.41 -1.65 9.47
C TYR A 148 -1.98 -0.24 9.35
N CYS A 149 -1.26 0.63 8.65
CA CYS A 149 -1.67 2.02 8.43
C CYS A 149 -2.74 2.16 7.33
N ILE A 150 -2.63 1.30 6.33
CA ILE A 150 -3.56 1.16 5.23
C ILE A 150 -3.90 -0.34 5.13
N ASN A 151 -5.18 -0.70 5.24
CA ASN A 151 -5.64 -2.10 5.17
C ASN A 151 -6.73 -2.26 4.10
N LEU A 152 -6.35 -2.91 3.00
CA LEU A 152 -7.10 -2.94 1.75
C LEU A 152 -7.61 -4.35 1.40
N ASN A 153 -8.79 -4.36 0.80
CA ASN A 153 -9.46 -5.47 0.15
C ASN A 153 -10.00 -4.97 -1.22
N GLY A 154 -10.62 -5.83 -2.01
CA GLY A 154 -11.22 -5.42 -3.29
C GLY A 154 -10.20 -5.24 -4.41
N ASN A 155 -10.66 -5.05 -5.63
CA ASN A 155 -9.76 -4.85 -6.77
C ASN A 155 -9.11 -3.47 -6.65
N THR A 156 -7.83 -3.46 -6.29
CA THR A 156 -7.12 -2.26 -5.85
C THR A 156 -6.09 -1.83 -6.88
N GLU A 157 -6.08 -0.54 -7.22
CA GLU A 157 -5.08 0.09 -8.07
C GLU A 157 -4.49 1.32 -7.35
N ILE A 158 -3.17 1.37 -7.24
CA ILE A 158 -2.41 2.46 -6.60
C ILE A 158 -1.39 2.98 -7.61
N ILE A 159 -1.44 4.27 -7.95
CA ILE A 159 -0.59 4.86 -8.99
C ILE A 159 0.02 6.20 -8.53
N HIS A 160 1.24 6.53 -8.95
CA HIS A 160 1.84 7.86 -8.79
C HIS A 160 1.85 8.39 -7.34
N SER A 161 1.85 7.49 -6.35
CA SER A 161 1.57 7.80 -4.95
C SER A 161 2.80 7.67 -4.06
N LYS A 162 2.81 8.39 -2.93
CA LYS A 162 3.92 8.46 -1.98
C LYS A 162 3.46 8.06 -0.59
N PHE A 163 4.20 7.18 0.06
CA PHE A 163 3.85 6.65 1.39
C PHE A 163 5.02 6.79 2.36
N GLN A 164 4.74 7.33 3.55
CA GLN A 164 5.69 7.45 4.66
C GLN A 164 5.35 6.47 5.79
N GLY A 165 6.39 5.92 6.43
CA GLY A 165 6.30 5.15 7.67
C GLY A 165 6.65 6.00 8.89
N ASN A 166 6.18 5.61 10.08
CA ASN A 166 6.56 6.20 11.36
C ASN A 166 6.29 5.23 12.53
N SER A 167 6.61 5.63 13.75
CA SER A 167 6.46 4.79 14.96
C SER A 167 5.02 4.39 15.32
N GLN A 168 4.00 5.03 14.75
CA GLN A 168 2.61 4.61 14.91
C GLN A 168 2.22 3.49 13.95
N CYS A 169 3.01 3.29 12.89
CA CYS A 169 2.87 2.18 11.97
C CYS A 169 3.73 1.01 12.46
N THR A 170 3.14 0.13 13.27
CA THR A 170 3.90 -0.83 14.09
C THR A 170 4.18 -2.18 13.42
N ASP A 171 3.60 -2.46 12.25
CA ASP A 171 3.98 -3.60 11.41
C ASP A 171 4.33 -3.10 10.00
N ARG A 172 3.32 -2.82 9.16
CA ARG A 172 3.49 -2.45 7.73
C ARG A 172 2.63 -1.27 7.32
N ILE A 173 3.13 -0.47 6.38
CA ILE A 173 2.38 0.68 5.85
C ILE A 173 1.11 0.20 5.15
N ILE A 174 1.22 -0.75 4.23
CA ILE A 174 0.07 -1.28 3.48
C ILE A 174 -0.07 -2.78 3.74
N ARG A 175 -1.26 -3.20 4.15
CA ARG A 175 -1.75 -4.57 4.03
C ARG A 175 -2.78 -4.65 2.91
N PHE A 176 -2.64 -5.66 2.06
CA PHE A 176 -3.65 -6.10 1.11
C PHE A 176 -4.05 -7.55 1.39
N ASN A 177 -5.35 -7.81 1.56
CA ASN A 177 -5.90 -9.17 1.58
C ASN A 177 -6.82 -9.38 0.36
N GLY A 178 -6.35 -10.20 -0.56
CA GLY A 178 -7.07 -10.53 -1.79
C GLY A 178 -8.19 -11.54 -1.61
N SER A 179 -8.29 -12.23 -0.47
CA SER A 179 -9.31 -13.27 -0.21
C SER A 179 -9.44 -14.32 -1.32
N ASN A 180 -8.35 -14.66 -2.01
CA ASN A 180 -8.24 -15.54 -3.18
C ASN A 180 -9.08 -15.11 -4.41
N LYS A 181 -9.45 -13.83 -4.47
CA LYS A 181 -10.49 -13.28 -5.36
C LYS A 181 -10.07 -11.96 -6.01
N TYR A 182 -9.55 -11.05 -5.20
CA TYR A 182 -9.22 -9.69 -5.62
C TYR A 182 -7.79 -9.56 -6.14
N LYS A 183 -7.59 -8.50 -6.92
CA LYS A 183 -6.33 -8.15 -7.58
C LYS A 183 -5.75 -6.87 -6.98
N LEU A 184 -4.43 -6.73 -7.05
CA LEU A 184 -3.71 -5.52 -6.66
C LEU A 184 -2.77 -5.08 -7.79
N ASN A 185 -2.80 -3.80 -8.13
CA ASN A 185 -1.84 -3.15 -9.02
C ASN A 185 -1.22 -1.95 -8.30
N ILE A 186 0.11 -1.91 -8.22
CA ILE A 186 0.89 -0.79 -7.69
C ILE A 186 1.85 -0.37 -8.79
N ASP A 187 1.76 0.86 -9.29
CA ASP A 187 2.66 1.36 -10.35
C ASP A 187 3.16 2.79 -10.05
N ASN A 188 4.47 3.02 -10.27
CA ASN A 188 5.12 4.31 -10.03
C ASN A 188 4.89 4.87 -8.61
N VAL A 189 5.16 4.05 -7.59
CA VAL A 189 4.98 4.39 -6.18
C VAL A 189 6.33 4.54 -5.46
N TYR A 190 6.43 5.54 -4.58
CA TYR A 190 7.55 5.70 -3.65
C TYR A 190 7.08 5.40 -2.22
N LEU A 191 7.71 4.43 -1.56
CA LEU A 191 7.41 4.05 -0.19
C LEU A 191 8.68 4.16 0.67
N ASN A 192 8.64 4.97 1.72
CA ASN A 192 9.75 5.17 2.64
C ASN A 192 9.35 4.78 4.06
N GLY A 193 10.07 3.82 4.66
CA GLY A 193 9.78 3.26 5.98
C GLY A 193 10.37 4.06 7.15
N ASN A 194 11.16 5.11 6.85
CA ASN A 194 11.88 5.95 7.80
C ASN A 194 12.66 5.16 8.88
N PHE A 195 13.21 4.01 8.50
CA PHE A 195 13.90 3.03 9.36
C PHE A 195 13.08 2.49 10.55
N ILE A 196 11.74 2.62 10.52
CA ILE A 196 10.86 2.27 11.63
C ILE A 196 9.71 1.31 11.21
N THR A 197 9.28 1.34 9.96
CA THR A 197 8.14 0.56 9.45
C THR A 197 8.51 -0.33 8.25
N SER A 198 7.86 -1.50 8.12
CA SER A 198 7.93 -2.35 6.93
C SER A 198 6.98 -1.88 5.81
N GLY A 199 7.23 -2.27 4.56
CA GLY A 199 6.49 -1.78 3.39
C GLY A 199 5.12 -2.42 3.22
N LEU A 200 5.07 -3.52 2.48
CA LEU A 200 3.84 -4.21 2.06
C LEU A 200 3.65 -5.55 2.77
N PHE A 201 2.40 -5.88 3.06
CA PHE A 201 1.90 -7.25 3.29
C PHE A 201 0.89 -7.60 2.21
N ILE A 202 1.08 -8.72 1.52
CA ILE A 202 0.21 -9.19 0.43
C ILE A 202 -0.25 -10.60 0.78
N GLU A 203 -1.54 -10.78 1.02
CA GLU A 203 -2.13 -12.05 1.44
C GLU A 203 -3.22 -12.50 0.45
N ASN A 204 -3.20 -13.77 0.03
CA ASN A 204 -4.27 -14.40 -0.77
C ASN A 204 -4.63 -13.62 -2.06
N GLY A 205 -3.67 -12.98 -2.72
CA GLY A 205 -3.87 -12.17 -3.92
C GLY A 205 -4.01 -13.02 -5.18
N LEU A 206 -5.12 -12.87 -5.91
CA LEU A 206 -5.40 -13.64 -7.13
C LEU A 206 -4.46 -13.26 -8.28
N ASN A 207 -4.12 -11.98 -8.40
CA ASN A 207 -3.10 -11.46 -9.29
C ASN A 207 -2.61 -10.12 -8.72
N VAL A 208 -1.33 -10.05 -8.39
CA VAL A 208 -0.71 -8.87 -7.78
C VAL A 208 0.46 -8.39 -8.64
N ASN A 209 0.49 -7.11 -8.95
CA ASN A 209 1.54 -6.48 -9.75
C ASN A 209 2.10 -5.28 -8.97
N VAL A 210 3.43 -5.20 -8.86
CA VAL A 210 4.16 -4.06 -8.30
C VAL A 210 5.20 -3.63 -9.34
N ASN A 211 5.10 -2.42 -9.88
CA ASN A 211 5.88 -1.99 -11.03
C ASN A 211 6.43 -0.57 -10.86
N ASN A 212 7.57 -0.26 -11.51
CA ASN A 212 8.18 1.07 -11.55
C ASN A 212 8.36 1.74 -10.17
N SER A 213 8.49 0.97 -9.08
CA SER A 213 8.31 1.45 -7.71
C SER A 213 9.62 1.45 -6.91
N ILE A 214 9.71 2.34 -5.91
CA ILE A 214 10.89 2.52 -5.08
C ILE A 214 10.52 2.30 -3.61
N PHE A 215 11.30 1.46 -2.93
CA PHE A 215 11.17 1.14 -1.52
C PHE A 215 12.47 1.51 -0.81
N GLU A 216 12.41 2.42 0.18
CA GLU A 216 13.60 3.04 0.76
C GLU A 216 13.53 3.12 2.29
N ASN A 217 14.64 2.83 2.99
CA ASN A 217 14.75 2.91 4.45
C ASN A 217 13.70 2.05 5.18
N ILE A 218 13.53 0.81 4.75
CA ILE A 218 12.46 -0.07 5.25
C ILE A 218 12.97 -0.92 6.41
N TYR A 219 12.17 -1.09 7.46
CA TYR A 219 12.58 -1.80 8.68
C TYR A 219 11.53 -2.80 9.17
N SER A 220 11.90 -4.09 9.23
CA SER A 220 11.11 -5.14 9.87
C SER A 220 11.67 -5.49 11.24
N ARG A 221 10.92 -5.17 12.29
CA ARG A 221 11.15 -5.75 13.63
C ARG A 221 10.70 -7.21 13.67
N LYS A 222 11.29 -8.00 14.57
CA LYS A 222 10.83 -9.35 14.87
C LYS A 222 9.41 -9.29 15.45
N ASN A 223 8.47 -9.99 14.82
CA ASN A 223 7.10 -10.16 15.30
C ASN A 223 6.86 -11.62 15.78
N GLU A 224 5.68 -11.87 16.36
CA GLU A 224 5.29 -13.16 16.94
C GLU A 224 5.27 -14.29 15.90
N ASN A 225 4.93 -13.96 14.65
CA ASN A 225 4.87 -14.89 13.52
C ASN A 225 6.25 -15.19 12.91
N ASN A 226 7.32 -14.52 13.37
CA ASN A 226 8.67 -14.58 12.80
C ASN A 226 8.74 -14.17 11.31
N GLU A 227 7.82 -13.32 10.86
CA GLU A 227 7.78 -12.81 9.48
C GLU A 227 8.87 -11.75 9.25
N GLY A 228 9.53 -11.81 8.10
CA GLY A 228 10.48 -10.80 7.64
C GLY A 228 10.08 -10.19 6.30
N GLY A 229 11.03 -9.91 5.41
CA GLY A 229 10.76 -9.24 4.13
C GLY A 229 10.36 -7.81 4.38
N SER A 230 11.33 -6.96 4.72
CA SER A 230 11.03 -5.60 5.19
C SER A 230 10.26 -4.80 4.15
N SER A 231 10.72 -4.80 2.90
CA SER A 231 10.02 -4.14 1.79
C SER A 231 8.71 -4.82 1.44
N ILE A 232 8.70 -6.13 1.19
CA ILE A 232 7.51 -6.86 0.74
C ILE A 232 7.46 -8.27 1.35
N ASN A 233 6.35 -8.59 2.02
CA ASN A 233 6.00 -9.94 2.47
C ASN A 233 4.77 -10.43 1.69
N ILE A 234 4.83 -11.65 1.16
CA ILE A 234 3.86 -12.24 0.25
C ILE A 234 3.45 -13.63 0.74
N MET A 235 2.15 -13.82 0.96
CA MET A 235 1.55 -15.07 1.40
C MET A 235 0.48 -15.56 0.41
N ASN A 236 0.51 -16.84 0.03
CA ASN A 236 -0.54 -17.52 -0.77
C ASN A 236 -1.01 -16.80 -2.04
N SER A 237 -0.13 -16.03 -2.69
CA SER A 237 -0.49 -15.13 -3.80
C SER A 237 0.18 -15.51 -5.12
N TYR A 238 -0.39 -15.05 -6.23
CA TYR A 238 0.30 -14.91 -7.51
C TYR A 238 0.83 -13.47 -7.61
N THR A 239 2.15 -13.27 -7.75
CA THR A 239 2.72 -11.91 -7.68
C THR A 239 3.87 -11.66 -8.65
N LYS A 240 3.79 -10.54 -9.38
CA LYS A 240 4.86 -10.00 -10.22
C LYS A 240 5.38 -8.69 -9.63
N VAL A 241 6.70 -8.55 -9.55
CA VAL A 241 7.41 -7.33 -9.13
C VAL A 241 8.39 -6.95 -10.24
N THR A 242 8.30 -5.75 -10.80
CA THR A 242 9.14 -5.34 -11.94
C THR A 242 9.65 -3.92 -11.92
N ASN A 243 10.81 -3.70 -12.56
CA ASN A 243 11.39 -2.38 -12.82
C ASN A 243 11.48 -1.52 -11.54
N SER A 244 11.81 -2.15 -10.41
CA SER A 244 11.65 -1.57 -9.07
C SER A 244 12.96 -1.61 -8.28
N ILE A 245 13.14 -0.61 -7.42
CA ILE A 245 14.38 -0.34 -6.70
C ILE A 245 14.15 -0.48 -5.19
N PHE A 246 15.01 -1.22 -4.52
CA PHE A 246 14.98 -1.46 -3.07
C PHE A 246 16.26 -0.94 -2.44
N ARG A 247 16.16 -0.11 -1.40
CA ARG A 247 17.28 0.58 -0.76
C ARG A 247 17.15 0.58 0.75
N ASN A 248 18.26 0.31 1.44
CA ASN A 248 18.35 0.39 2.91
C ASN A 248 17.24 -0.46 3.56
N SER A 249 17.09 -1.72 3.12
CA SER A 249 16.05 -2.65 3.56
C SER A 249 16.57 -3.57 4.65
N TYR A 250 16.14 -3.35 5.89
CA TYR A 250 16.62 -4.09 7.06
C TYR A 250 15.53 -4.97 7.68
N SER A 251 15.83 -6.25 7.88
CA SER A 251 14.93 -7.20 8.54
C SER A 251 15.59 -7.90 9.72
N GLN A 252 14.92 -7.89 10.88
CA GLN A 252 15.29 -8.72 12.03
C GLN A 252 14.95 -10.21 11.84
N MET A 253 14.24 -10.55 10.77
CA MET A 253 13.85 -11.91 10.37
C MET A 253 14.30 -12.19 8.93
N GLY A 254 13.92 -13.33 8.35
CA GLY A 254 14.37 -13.74 7.02
C GLY A 254 13.92 -12.77 5.91
N GLY A 255 14.75 -12.52 4.91
CA GLY A 255 14.40 -11.67 3.77
C GLY A 255 14.63 -10.20 4.08
N GLY A 256 15.73 -9.61 3.60
CA GLY A 256 15.93 -8.16 3.70
C GLY A 256 14.89 -7.41 2.87
N VAL A 257 14.74 -7.76 1.59
CA VAL A 257 13.71 -7.21 0.69
C VAL A 257 12.42 -8.05 0.74
N PHE A 258 12.51 -9.33 0.40
CA PHE A 258 11.35 -10.20 0.14
C PHE A 258 11.21 -11.33 1.15
N TYR A 259 9.99 -11.56 1.64
CA TYR A 259 9.61 -12.78 2.34
C TYR A 259 8.46 -13.45 1.57
N LEU A 260 8.72 -14.64 1.03
CA LEU A 260 7.79 -15.37 0.16
C LEU A 260 7.35 -16.64 0.88
N ASN A 261 6.11 -16.69 1.36
CA ASN A 261 5.58 -17.83 2.12
C ASN A 261 4.39 -18.48 1.39
N ASN A 262 4.56 -19.74 1.00
CA ASN A 262 3.54 -20.53 0.32
C ASN A 262 2.95 -19.84 -0.92
N ILE A 263 3.78 -19.10 -1.67
CA ILE A 263 3.39 -18.43 -2.92
C ILE A 263 2.85 -19.44 -3.95
N ASN A 264 1.98 -18.96 -4.84
CA ASN A 264 1.41 -19.79 -5.92
C ASN A 264 2.22 -19.64 -7.23
N ASP A 265 2.68 -18.41 -7.53
CA ASP A 265 3.82 -18.14 -8.43
C ASP A 265 4.39 -16.75 -8.09
N PHE A 266 5.71 -16.56 -8.24
CA PHE A 266 6.37 -15.27 -8.07
C PHE A 266 7.33 -14.97 -9.22
N LEU A 267 7.35 -13.71 -9.68
CA LEU A 267 8.32 -13.19 -10.64
C LEU A 267 8.86 -11.83 -10.19
N ALA A 268 10.14 -11.77 -9.86
CA ALA A 268 10.94 -10.55 -9.81
C ALA A 268 11.69 -10.38 -11.14
N GLU A 269 11.48 -9.27 -11.86
CA GLU A 269 12.14 -9.00 -13.14
C GLU A 269 12.61 -7.53 -13.27
N ASN A 270 13.88 -7.31 -13.65
CA ASN A 270 14.52 -5.98 -13.68
C ASN A 270 14.48 -5.29 -12.30
N ILE A 271 15.19 -5.85 -11.31
CA ILE A 271 15.17 -5.35 -9.92
C ILE A 271 16.56 -4.94 -9.48
N GLU A 272 16.65 -3.77 -8.84
CA GLU A 272 17.87 -3.27 -8.18
C GLU A 272 17.71 -3.32 -6.67
N VAL A 273 18.71 -3.84 -5.96
CA VAL A 273 18.74 -3.98 -4.50
C VAL A 273 20.05 -3.39 -3.97
N TYR A 274 19.94 -2.43 -3.05
CA TYR A 274 21.07 -1.75 -2.41
C TYR A 274 20.94 -1.77 -0.89
N ASN A 275 22.03 -2.01 -0.17
CA ASN A 275 22.07 -1.94 1.30
C ASN A 275 20.95 -2.77 1.96
N SER A 276 20.86 -4.05 1.60
CA SER A 276 19.83 -4.96 2.12
C SER A 276 20.42 -5.88 3.17
N THR A 277 19.77 -5.98 4.33
CA THR A 277 20.28 -6.72 5.49
C THR A 277 19.20 -7.61 6.10
N ALA A 278 19.55 -8.85 6.42
CA ALA A 278 18.69 -9.75 7.18
C ALA A 278 19.48 -10.38 8.34
N ILE A 279 18.94 -10.31 9.57
CA ILE A 279 19.62 -10.93 10.72
C ILE A 279 19.61 -12.45 10.59
N THR A 280 18.45 -13.06 10.33
CA THR A 280 18.32 -14.52 10.42
C THR A 280 18.67 -15.27 9.14
N SER A 281 18.46 -14.65 7.95
CA SER A 281 18.78 -15.23 6.64
C SER A 281 18.24 -14.46 5.44
N GLY A 282 18.82 -14.69 4.25
CA GLY A 282 18.36 -14.22 2.95
C GLY A 282 18.37 -12.69 2.80
N SER A 283 19.54 -12.06 2.69
CA SER A 283 19.63 -10.59 2.60
C SER A 283 18.81 -9.98 1.45
N MET A 284 18.62 -10.66 0.32
CA MET A 284 17.62 -10.27 -0.69
C MET A 284 16.27 -10.91 -0.39
N ALA A 285 16.20 -12.25 -0.37
CA ALA A 285 14.94 -12.97 -0.28
C ALA A 285 15.01 -14.21 0.61
N TYR A 286 13.99 -14.38 1.44
CA TYR A 286 13.67 -15.61 2.16
C TYR A 286 12.41 -16.24 1.55
N ILE A 287 12.47 -17.53 1.26
CA ILE A 287 11.43 -18.23 0.51
C ILE A 287 11.09 -19.50 1.29
N THR A 288 9.81 -19.76 1.55
CA THR A 288 9.35 -20.94 2.29
C THR A 288 8.05 -21.47 1.71
N SER A 289 7.88 -22.78 1.59
CA SER A 289 6.61 -23.40 1.25
C SER A 289 6.53 -24.88 1.63
N ASP A 290 5.34 -25.27 2.07
CA ASP A 290 4.87 -26.65 2.25
C ASP A 290 4.34 -27.26 0.93
N LYS A 291 4.22 -26.44 -0.13
CA LYS A 291 3.69 -26.83 -1.46
C LYS A 291 4.85 -27.19 -2.40
N GLN A 292 4.83 -28.39 -2.97
CA GLN A 292 5.89 -28.86 -3.88
C GLN A 292 6.06 -28.03 -5.17
N ASP A 293 5.04 -27.27 -5.58
CA ASP A 293 5.05 -26.48 -6.83
C ASP A 293 5.13 -24.97 -6.59
N SER A 294 5.48 -24.54 -5.38
CA SER A 294 5.78 -23.13 -5.09
C SER A 294 7.06 -22.70 -5.82
N LEU A 295 6.93 -21.78 -6.77
CA LEU A 295 7.98 -21.37 -7.70
C LEU A 295 8.23 -19.86 -7.61
N ALA A 296 9.49 -19.48 -7.39
CA ALA A 296 9.94 -18.09 -7.44
C ALA A 296 10.96 -17.88 -8.57
N LYS A 297 10.71 -16.88 -9.42
CA LYS A 297 11.54 -16.55 -10.58
C LYS A 297 12.22 -15.20 -10.37
N PHE A 298 13.54 -15.14 -10.55
CA PHE A 298 14.35 -13.94 -10.41
C PHE A 298 15.13 -13.70 -11.70
N LYS A 299 14.84 -12.61 -12.40
CA LYS A 299 15.38 -12.32 -13.73
C LYS A 299 15.94 -10.90 -13.82
N ASN A 300 17.14 -10.71 -14.37
CA ASN A 300 17.77 -9.40 -14.53
C ASN A 300 17.84 -8.67 -13.17
N ILE A 301 18.56 -9.22 -12.21
CA ILE A 301 18.66 -8.68 -10.84
C ILE A 301 20.06 -8.12 -10.61
N THR A 302 20.13 -6.99 -9.91
CA THR A 302 21.36 -6.38 -9.39
C THR A 302 21.25 -6.29 -7.87
N GLN A 303 22.15 -6.94 -7.11
CA GLN A 303 22.26 -6.79 -5.66
C GLN A 303 23.63 -6.24 -5.24
N ILE A 304 23.67 -5.10 -4.57
CA ILE A 304 24.89 -4.35 -4.25
C ILE A 304 24.90 -4.02 -2.75
N HIS A 305 26.01 -4.29 -2.06
CA HIS A 305 26.18 -4.09 -0.60
C HIS A 305 25.05 -4.75 0.19
N SER A 306 25.20 -6.01 0.59
CA SER A 306 24.16 -6.68 1.36
C SER A 306 24.73 -7.65 2.38
N GLU A 307 24.09 -7.72 3.55
CA GLU A 307 24.64 -8.35 4.74
C GLU A 307 23.69 -9.38 5.35
N GLU A 308 24.25 -10.51 5.78
CA GLU A 308 23.52 -11.61 6.37
C GLU A 308 24.30 -12.13 7.60
N THR A 309 23.66 -12.22 8.76
CA THR A 309 24.36 -12.73 9.97
C THR A 309 24.15 -14.21 10.24
N ARG A 310 23.26 -14.90 9.51
CA ARG A 310 23.00 -16.35 9.56
C ARG A 310 22.35 -16.83 8.27
N GLY A 311 22.50 -18.10 7.90
CA GLY A 311 21.75 -18.72 6.80
C GLY A 311 21.50 -20.21 7.00
N ILE A 312 20.92 -20.87 5.97
CA ILE A 312 20.74 -22.32 5.79
C ILE A 312 19.49 -22.88 6.57
N GLN A 313 18.53 -23.63 6.00
CA GLN A 313 18.53 -24.48 4.79
C GLN A 313 17.14 -24.82 4.16
N TYR A 314 17.23 -25.40 2.94
CA TYR A 314 16.33 -26.31 2.17
C TYR A 314 14.84 -26.03 1.99
N GLY A 315 14.39 -25.49 0.83
CA GLY A 315 13.08 -25.80 0.22
C GLY A 315 12.34 -24.81 -0.70
N ALA A 316 11.34 -25.27 -1.45
CA ALA A 316 10.71 -24.58 -2.61
C ALA A 316 11.63 -24.46 -3.85
N LYS A 317 11.04 -24.10 -5.00
CA LYS A 317 11.71 -24.05 -6.31
C LYS A 317 12.08 -22.61 -6.69
N VAL A 318 13.34 -22.38 -7.03
CA VAL A 318 13.84 -21.04 -7.44
C VAL A 318 14.52 -21.10 -8.80
N GLN A 319 14.12 -20.22 -9.70
CA GLN A 319 14.74 -20.01 -11.02
C GLN A 319 15.45 -18.66 -11.07
N ILE A 320 16.73 -18.64 -11.43
CA ILE A 320 17.56 -17.44 -11.49
C ILE A 320 18.10 -17.25 -12.91
N LYS A 321 17.93 -16.05 -13.48
CA LYS A 321 18.45 -15.67 -14.80
C LYS A 321 19.06 -14.28 -14.78
N ASN A 322 20.25 -14.10 -15.35
CA ASN A 322 20.95 -12.81 -15.41
C ASN A 322 21.03 -12.13 -14.03
N TYR A 323 21.72 -12.76 -13.08
CA TYR A 323 21.86 -12.28 -11.71
C TYR A 323 23.26 -11.73 -11.48
N TYR A 324 23.36 -10.45 -11.12
CA TYR A 324 24.59 -9.79 -10.75
C TYR A 324 24.56 -9.41 -9.27
N ALA A 325 25.65 -9.68 -8.55
CA ALA A 325 25.82 -9.17 -7.21
C ALA A 325 27.27 -8.88 -6.85
N GLU A 326 27.48 -7.86 -6.01
CA GLU A 326 28.77 -7.47 -5.47
C GLU A 326 28.65 -7.10 -3.97
N ASN A 327 29.78 -7.21 -3.26
CA ASN A 327 29.89 -6.84 -1.83
C ASN A 327 28.79 -7.49 -0.96
N LEU A 328 28.57 -8.79 -1.18
CA LEU A 328 27.75 -9.66 -0.33
C LEU A 328 28.58 -10.16 0.85
N VAL A 329 28.09 -9.95 2.08
CA VAL A 329 28.76 -10.35 3.32
C VAL A 329 27.87 -11.31 4.11
N ASN A 330 28.34 -12.53 4.34
CA ASN A 330 27.79 -13.40 5.38
C ASN A 330 28.83 -13.58 6.49
N MET A 331 28.43 -13.39 7.75
CA MET A 331 29.31 -13.50 8.92
C MET A 331 29.40 -14.91 9.52
N ASP A 332 28.38 -15.75 9.35
CA ASP A 332 28.24 -17.09 9.96
C ASP A 332 28.44 -18.25 8.96
N GLY A 333 28.40 -18.03 7.63
CA GLY A 333 28.62 -19.12 6.66
C GLY A 333 28.24 -18.85 5.20
N SER A 334 27.58 -19.82 4.58
CA SER A 334 27.27 -19.84 3.14
C SER A 334 25.80 -19.52 2.83
N GLY A 335 25.59 -18.85 1.68
CA GLY A 335 24.31 -18.19 1.34
C GLY A 335 24.35 -16.72 1.75
N CYS A 336 23.81 -15.81 0.94
CA CYS A 336 23.73 -14.38 1.30
C CYS A 336 22.62 -13.67 0.53
N ALA A 337 22.44 -13.96 -0.77
CA ALA A 337 21.32 -13.41 -1.52
C ALA A 337 19.99 -14.09 -1.13
N PHE A 338 19.97 -15.42 -1.14
CA PHE A 338 18.76 -16.24 -1.05
C PHE A 338 18.85 -17.29 0.05
N GLU A 339 17.72 -17.51 0.73
CA GLU A 339 17.44 -18.72 1.50
C GLU A 339 16.05 -19.29 1.12
N ILE A 340 15.88 -20.62 1.23
CA ILE A 340 14.76 -21.38 0.66
C ILE A 340 14.35 -22.54 1.63
N LYS A 341 13.05 -22.82 1.96
CA LYS A 341 12.46 -23.84 2.92
C LYS A 341 11.17 -24.59 2.41
N ASP A 342 10.75 -25.88 2.58
CA ASP A 342 11.26 -27.20 3.12
C ASP A 342 11.95 -28.25 2.14
N ASN A 343 11.51 -28.44 0.88
CA ASN A 343 12.12 -29.40 -0.08
C ASN A 343 12.52 -28.72 -1.41
N SER A 344 13.83 -28.60 -1.73
CA SER A 344 14.32 -27.50 -2.60
C SER A 344 14.95 -27.88 -3.93
N SER A 345 14.84 -26.96 -4.89
CA SER A 345 15.80 -26.86 -6.00
C SER A 345 16.04 -25.40 -6.39
N ILE A 346 17.30 -25.07 -6.73
CA ILE A 346 17.68 -23.83 -7.40
C ILE A 346 18.17 -24.17 -8.81
N GLU A 347 17.68 -23.43 -9.80
CA GLU A 347 18.01 -23.58 -11.22
C GLU A 347 18.54 -22.25 -11.77
N ILE A 348 19.60 -22.30 -12.58
CA ILE A 348 20.24 -21.13 -13.19
C ILE A 348 20.09 -21.22 -14.71
N LEU A 349 19.57 -20.16 -15.33
CA LEU A 349 18.96 -20.15 -16.68
C LEU A 349 19.53 -19.13 -17.66
#